data_AF-A0A355EVX2-F1
#
_entry.id   AF-A0A355EVX2-F1
#
_cell.length_a   1.000
_cell.length_b   1.000
_cell.length_c   1.000
_cell.angle_alpha   90.00
_cell.angle_beta   90.00
_cell.angle_gamma   90.00
#
_symmetry.space_group_name_H-M   'P 1'
#
loop_
_entity.id
_entity.type
_entity.pdbx_description
1 polymer ?
#
loop_
_entity_poly.entity_id
_entity_poly.type
_entity_poly.pdbx_seq_one_letter_code
_entity_poly.pdbx_strand_id
1 'polypeptide(L)' 'DDGATGLAGVTIELLDGGGVVIATTTTGADGLYGFSSLGAGSYTVRVVS' A
#
# COMPACT_ATOMS: atom_id res chain seq x y z
N ASP A 1 -21.46 -10.88 -5.73
CA ASP A 1 -20.25 -11.66 -5.45
C ASP A 1 -19.53 -11.71 -6.77
N ASP A 2 -18.52 -10.86 -6.88
CA ASP A 2 -18.01 -10.42 -8.17
C ASP A 2 -16.72 -11.17 -8.51
N GLY A 3 -16.39 -12.22 -7.75
CA GLY A 3 -15.31 -13.16 -8.05
C GLY A 3 -13.89 -12.57 -8.02
N ALA A 4 -13.73 -11.30 -7.62
CA ALA A 4 -12.42 -10.68 -7.48
C ALA A 4 -11.70 -11.25 -6.24
N THR A 5 -10.99 -12.35 -6.44
CA THR A 5 -10.01 -12.83 -5.45
C THR A 5 -8.95 -11.73 -5.34
N GLY A 6 -8.75 -11.18 -4.15
CA GLY A 6 -7.75 -10.15 -3.96
C GLY A 6 -6.35 -10.64 -4.34
N LEU A 7 -5.55 -9.73 -4.89
CA LEU A 7 -4.18 -10.07 -5.30
C LEU A 7 -3.27 -10.08 -4.09
N ALA A 8 -2.97 -11.26 -3.57
CA ALA A 8 -2.06 -11.46 -2.45
C ALA A 8 -0.59 -11.31 -2.86
N GLY A 9 0.26 -10.90 -1.93
CA GLY A 9 1.72 -10.91 -2.14
C GLY A 9 2.25 -9.73 -2.94
N VAL A 10 1.43 -8.72 -3.24
CA VAL A 10 1.86 -7.51 -3.95
C VAL A 10 2.56 -6.58 -2.99
N THR A 11 3.78 -6.16 -3.33
CA THR A 11 4.54 -5.17 -2.55
C THR A 11 4.01 -3.77 -2.82
N ILE A 12 3.66 -3.08 -1.73
CA ILE A 12 3.13 -1.71 -1.75
C ILE A 12 4.08 -0.81 -0.97
N GLU A 13 4.45 0.33 -1.55
CA GLU A 13 5.24 1.36 -0.90
C GLU A 13 4.41 2.61 -0.62
N LEU A 14 4.65 3.20 0.55
CA LEU A 14 4.18 4.52 0.93
C LEU A 14 5.34 5.51 0.84
N LEU A 15 5.12 6.58 0.09
CA LEU A 15 6.07 7.69 -0.07
C LEU A 15 5.51 8.93 0.61
N ASP A 16 6.39 9.71 1.25
CA ASP A 16 6.05 11.03 1.78
C ASP A 16 5.94 12.11 0.68
N GLY A 17 5.64 13.35 1.07
CA GLY A 17 5.52 14.48 0.14
C GLY A 17 6.83 14.85 -0.59
N GLY A 18 7.98 14.37 -0.12
CA GLY A 18 9.27 14.51 -0.78
C GLY A 18 9.58 13.36 -1.76
N GLY A 19 8.72 12.35 -1.85
CA GLY A 19 8.96 11.16 -2.66
C GLY A 19 9.90 10.14 -2.00
N VAL A 20 10.13 10.23 -0.68
CA VAL A 20 10.92 9.24 0.05
C VAL A 20 10.02 8.10 0.49
N VAL A 21 10.46 6.85 0.27
CA VAL A 21 9.76 5.67 0.80
C VAL A 21 9.90 5.65 2.32
N ILE A 22 8.76 5.68 3.01
CA ILE A 22 8.68 5.72 4.48
C ILE A 22 8.08 4.44 5.08
N ALA A 23 7.41 3.62 4.27
CA ALA A 23 6.91 2.31 4.69
C ALA A 23 6.69 1.38 3.50
N THR A 24 6.76 0.08 3.76
CA THR A 24 6.44 -0.99 2.81
C THR A 24 5.48 -1.97 3.49
N THR A 25 4.52 -2.48 2.74
CA THR A 25 3.63 -3.57 3.17
C THR A 25 3.38 -4.52 2.01
N THR A 26 2.72 -5.64 2.29
CA THR A 26 2.34 -6.64 1.30
C THR A 26 0.85 -6.91 1.41
N THR A 27 0.16 -7.02 0.27
CA THR A 27 -1.28 -7.33 0.26
C THR A 27 -1.58 -8.72 0.84
N GLY A 28 -2.65 -8.80 1.63
CA GLY A 28 -3.19 -10.04 2.18
C GLY A 28 -3.87 -10.93 1.13
N ALA A 29 -4.34 -12.10 1.55
CA ALA A 29 -5.06 -13.06 0.68
C ALA A 29 -6.33 -12.47 0.05
N ASP A 30 -6.91 -11.46 0.69
CA ASP A 30 -8.07 -10.68 0.26
C ASP A 30 -7.66 -9.41 -0.53
N GLY A 31 -6.38 -9.22 -0.81
CA GLY A 31 -5.83 -8.06 -1.52
C GLY A 31 -5.74 -6.79 -0.66
N LEU A 32 -6.10 -6.87 0.63
CA LEU A 32 -6.09 -5.70 1.50
C LEU A 32 -4.67 -5.37 1.96
N TYR A 33 -4.40 -4.08 2.10
CA TYR A 33 -3.20 -3.52 2.70
C TYR A 33 -3.55 -2.23 3.45
N GLY A 34 -2.68 -1.78 4.34
CA GLY A 34 -2.93 -0.54 5.06
C GLY A 34 -1.67 0.04 5.69
N PHE A 35 -1.70 1.36 5.84
CA PHE A 35 -0.75 2.14 6.63
C PHE A 35 -1.54 2.93 7.67
N SER A 36 -1.11 2.90 8.92
CA SER A 36 -1.77 3.57 10.04
C SER A 36 -0.82 4.56 10.72
N SER A 37 -1.37 5.41 11.59
CA SER A 37 -0.60 6.38 12.37
C SER A 37 0.23 7.36 11.53
N LEU A 38 -0.31 7.78 10.39
CA LEU A 38 0.31 8.81 9.54
C LEU A 38 0.02 10.21 10.08
N GLY A 39 1.03 11.06 10.07
CA GLY A 39 0.86 12.49 10.33
C GLY A 39 0.05 13.17 9.23
N ALA A 40 -0.41 14.40 9.48
CA ALA A 40 -1.04 15.19 8.44
C ALA A 40 -0.01 15.53 7.35
N GLY A 41 -0.34 15.28 6.08
CA GLY A 41 0.55 15.52 4.96
C GLY A 41 0.05 14.89 3.67
N SER A 42 0.83 15.08 2.60
CA SER A 42 0.62 14.42 1.32
C SER A 42 1.45 13.15 1.23
N TYR A 43 0.84 12.11 0.69
CA TYR A 43 1.46 10.80 0.53
C TYR A 43 1.14 10.23 -0.85
N THR A 44 2.06 9.44 -1.38
CA THR A 44 1.86 8.64 -2.60
C THR A 44 1.92 7.16 -2.24
N VAL A 45 0.98 6.38 -2.74
CA VAL A 45 1.00 4.92 -2.65
C VAL A 45 1.30 4.35 -4.03
N ARG A 46 2.26 3.42 -4.14
CA ARG A 46 2.56 2.74 -5.40
C ARG A 46 2.71 1.23 -5.23
N VAL A 47 2.39 0.52 -6.29
CA VAL A 47 2.72 -0.90 -6.47
C VAL A 47 4.16 -1.01 -6.96
N VAL A 48 4.93 -1.94 -6.40
CA VAL A 48 6.24 -2.31 -6.94
C VAL A 48 6.05 -3.47 -7.90
N SER A 49 6.42 -3.27 -9.15
CA SER A 49 6.39 -4.27 -10.24
C SER A 49 7.68 -5.04 -10.35
#